data_AF-A0A0Q9YM15-F1
#
_entry.id   AF-A0A0Q9YM15-F1
#
_cell.length_a   1.000
_cell.length_b   1.000
_cell.length_c   1.000
_cell.angle_alpha   90.00
_cell.angle_beta   90.00
_cell.angle_gamma   90.00
#
_symmetry.space_group_name_H-M   'P 1'
#
loop_
_entity.id
_entity.type
_entity.pdbx_description
1 polymer ?
#
loop_
_entity_poly.entity_id
_entity_poly.type
_entity_poly.pdbx_seq_one_letter_code
_entity_poly.pdbx_strand_id
1 'polypeptide(L)'
;MLLHTSYLSAGADEPHNYYFPAPDKLLENVEKYHLQPGIDKVKKGEFEYAWNEFAFILHYFPNHPQTLQLIGDLSLQMEDNARALKYFERALKLYPNEASTYALYGVFLHKAGQPEKAIEQYMHALKIDNQPAEYHYNLGLAYYAVHQFDKAYDAAQNAYRRGYPLPGLKDKLISKGVWKSDASTQTG
;
A
#
# COMPACT_ATOMS: atom_id res chain seq x y z
N MET A 1 -8.23 21.56 32.69
CA MET A 1 -7.16 20.55 32.72
C MET A 1 -6.42 20.66 31.40
N LEU A 2 -5.32 21.42 31.40
CA LEU A 2 -4.54 21.75 30.21
C LEU A 2 -3.65 20.55 29.84
N LEU A 3 -3.85 19.95 28.68
CA LEU A 3 -2.87 19.02 28.12
C LEU A 3 -1.81 19.85 27.40
N HIS A 4 -0.67 20.01 28.08
CA HIS A 4 0.59 20.45 27.50
C HIS A 4 1.14 19.29 26.68
N THR A 5 0.85 19.23 25.38
CA THR A 5 1.62 18.39 24.45
C THR A 5 2.90 19.13 24.15
N SER A 6 3.95 18.78 24.89
CA SER A 6 5.32 19.18 24.65
C SER A 6 5.76 18.72 23.26
N TYR A 7 5.76 19.64 22.29
CA TYR A 7 6.62 19.56 21.11
C TYR A 7 8.07 19.69 21.58
N LEU A 8 8.64 18.58 22.07
CA LEU A 8 10.08 18.40 22.07
C LEU A 8 10.49 18.42 20.59
N SER A 9 11.44 19.29 20.26
CA SER A 9 12.02 19.36 18.92
C SER A 9 12.59 18.00 18.56
N ALA A 10 11.86 17.25 17.73
CA ALA A 10 12.42 16.10 17.05
C ALA A 10 13.72 16.57 16.39
N GLY A 11 14.83 15.91 16.69
CA GLY A 11 16.11 16.22 16.03
C GLY A 11 15.95 16.17 14.52
N ALA A 12 16.79 16.89 13.78
CA ALA A 12 16.72 16.94 12.31
C ALA A 12 16.78 15.54 11.65
N ASP A 13 17.29 14.53 12.35
CA ASP A 13 17.48 13.15 11.89
C ASP A 13 16.41 12.16 12.40
N GLU A 14 15.34 12.63 13.06
CA GLU A 14 14.27 11.76 13.53
C GLU A 14 13.28 11.39 12.41
N PRO A 15 12.68 10.18 12.44
CA PRO A 15 11.62 9.85 11.50
C PRO A 15 10.39 10.74 11.74
N HIS A 16 9.82 11.25 10.66
CA HIS A 16 8.62 12.08 10.62
C HIS A 16 7.47 11.31 9.97
N ASN A 17 6.24 11.59 10.44
CA ASN A 17 5.05 11.03 9.81
C ASN A 17 4.74 11.86 8.56
N TYR A 18 4.66 11.21 7.39
CA TYR A 18 4.37 11.83 6.10
C TYR A 18 3.08 12.69 6.11
N TYR A 19 2.06 12.32 6.90
CA TYR A 19 0.76 13.00 6.94
C TYR A 19 0.67 14.14 7.97
N PHE A 20 1.74 14.39 8.73
CA PHE A 20 1.79 15.44 9.75
C PHE A 20 2.88 16.47 9.42
N PRO A 21 2.79 17.69 9.96
CA PRO A 21 3.76 18.74 9.65
C PRO A 21 5.18 18.31 10.03
N ALA A 22 6.06 18.23 9.03
CA ALA A 22 7.49 18.08 9.17
C ALA A 22 8.16 19.47 9.31
N PRO A 23 9.44 19.56 9.73
CA PRO A 23 10.20 20.80 9.68
C PRO A 23 10.12 21.46 8.30
N ASP A 24 10.18 22.81 8.28
CA ASP A 24 10.00 23.60 7.06
C ASP A 24 10.78 23.05 5.87
N LYS A 25 10.04 22.72 4.79
CA LYS A 25 10.54 22.19 3.51
C LYS A 25 11.26 20.83 3.58
N LEU A 26 11.30 20.14 4.71
CA LEU A 26 11.99 18.85 4.79
C LEU A 26 11.42 17.83 3.80
N LEU A 27 10.09 17.63 3.81
CA LEU A 27 9.44 16.70 2.88
C LEU A 27 9.70 17.10 1.42
N GLU A 28 9.48 18.37 1.09
CA GLU A 28 9.73 18.92 -0.25
C GLU A 28 11.17 18.66 -0.71
N ASN A 29 12.16 18.94 0.14
CA ASN A 29 13.57 18.75 -0.19
C ASN A 29 13.91 17.27 -0.36
N VAL A 30 13.45 16.42 0.57
CA VAL A 30 13.70 14.97 0.50
C VAL A 30 13.12 14.39 -0.78
N GLU A 31 11.86 14.70 -1.12
CA GLU A 31 11.24 14.24 -2.36
C GLU A 31 11.98 14.79 -3.59
N LYS A 32 12.25 16.10 -3.62
CA LYS A 32 12.93 16.76 -4.74
C LYS A 32 14.28 16.14 -5.07
N TYR A 33 15.08 15.82 -4.05
CA TYR A 33 16.46 15.35 -4.25
C TYR A 33 16.60 13.83 -4.33
N HIS A 34 15.58 13.06 -3.96
CA HIS A 34 15.71 11.60 -3.90
C HIS A 34 14.62 10.85 -4.67
N LEU A 35 13.37 11.35 -4.73
CA LEU A 35 12.28 10.59 -5.33
C LEU A 35 12.43 10.45 -6.84
N GLN A 36 12.56 11.57 -7.55
CA GLN A 36 12.74 11.55 -9.00
C GLN A 36 14.08 10.91 -9.42
N PRO A 37 15.22 11.21 -8.76
CA PRO A 37 16.48 10.52 -9.03
C PRO A 37 16.39 9.00 -8.86
N GLY A 38 15.73 8.51 -7.80
CA GLY A 38 15.50 7.08 -7.60
C GLY A 38 14.69 6.45 -8.74
N ILE A 39 13.58 7.09 -9.14
CA ILE A 39 12.75 6.65 -10.27
C ILE A 39 13.55 6.60 -11.59
N ASP A 40 14.37 7.61 -11.85
CA ASP A 40 15.18 7.66 -13.07
C ASP A 40 16.26 6.58 -13.09
N LYS A 41 16.76 6.17 -11.92
CA LYS A 41 17.72 5.09 -11.76
C LYS A 41 17.10 3.72 -11.97
N VAL A 42 15.85 3.51 -11.52
CA VAL A 42 15.08 2.30 -11.87
C VAL A 42 14.98 2.16 -13.39
N LYS A 43 14.62 3.25 -14.12
CA LYS A 43 14.51 3.22 -15.59
C LYS A 43 15.81 2.86 -16.31
N LYS A 44 16.96 3.15 -15.69
CA LYS A 44 18.30 2.84 -16.22
C LYS A 44 18.81 1.46 -15.81
N GLY A 45 18.06 0.70 -15.00
CA GLY A 45 18.52 -0.58 -14.44
C GLY A 45 19.51 -0.43 -13.29
N GLU A 46 19.73 0.79 -12.79
CA GLU A 46 20.65 1.08 -11.70
C GLU A 46 19.97 0.86 -10.33
N PHE A 47 19.58 -0.39 -10.06
CA PHE A 47 18.66 -0.73 -8.97
C PHE A 47 19.21 -0.43 -7.57
N GLU A 48 20.48 -0.72 -7.29
CA GLU A 48 21.07 -0.41 -5.96
C GLU A 48 21.16 1.10 -5.70
N TYR A 49 21.38 1.90 -6.75
CA TYR A 49 21.33 3.36 -6.62
C TYR A 49 19.90 3.80 -6.30
N ALA A 50 18.92 3.35 -7.09
CA ALA A 50 17.51 3.64 -6.84
C ALA A 50 17.08 3.23 -5.42
N TRP A 51 17.55 2.08 -4.95
CA TRP A 51 17.31 1.59 -3.60
C TRP A 51 17.78 2.59 -2.54
N ASN A 52 19.00 3.13 -2.68
CA ASN A 52 19.56 4.09 -1.74
C ASN A 52 18.78 5.41 -1.71
N GLU A 53 18.31 5.88 -2.87
CA GLU A 53 17.45 7.06 -2.96
C GLU A 53 16.13 6.85 -2.21
N PHE A 54 15.48 5.70 -2.41
CA PHE A 54 14.25 5.36 -1.70
C PHE A 54 14.47 5.11 -0.21
N ALA A 55 15.57 4.45 0.16
CA ALA A 55 15.97 4.23 1.55
C ALA A 55 16.17 5.56 2.29
N PHE A 56 16.74 6.57 1.63
CA PHE A 56 16.90 7.90 2.20
C PHE A 56 15.55 8.55 2.52
N ILE A 57 14.59 8.50 1.58
CA ILE A 57 13.25 9.04 1.83
C ILE A 57 12.59 8.29 2.98
N LEU A 58 12.66 6.96 3.01
CA LEU A 58 12.04 6.16 4.07
C LEU A 58 12.76 6.31 5.41
N HIS A 59 14.03 6.73 5.44
CA HIS A 59 14.71 7.08 6.67
C HIS A 59 13.98 8.22 7.40
N TYR A 60 13.72 9.32 6.69
CA TYR A 60 13.02 10.51 7.21
C TYR A 60 11.50 10.36 7.25
N PHE A 61 10.90 9.67 6.29
CA PHE A 61 9.46 9.46 6.19
C PHE A 61 9.14 7.96 6.06
N PRO A 62 9.21 7.19 7.16
CA PRO A 62 8.99 5.75 7.12
C PRO A 62 7.66 5.32 6.48
N ASN A 63 6.60 6.11 6.64
CA ASN A 63 5.28 5.86 6.06
C ASN A 63 5.02 6.63 4.75
N HIS A 64 6.06 7.07 4.05
CA HIS A 64 5.90 7.74 2.76
C HIS A 64 5.27 6.79 1.73
N PRO A 65 4.03 7.04 1.27
CA PRO A 65 3.24 6.03 0.56
C PRO A 65 3.85 5.68 -0.81
N GLN A 66 4.22 6.68 -1.61
CA GLN A 66 4.80 6.44 -2.92
C GLN A 66 6.13 5.68 -2.84
N THR A 67 7.02 6.05 -1.92
CA THR A 67 8.30 5.37 -1.76
C THR A 67 8.18 3.95 -1.22
N LEU A 68 7.24 3.69 -0.30
CA LEU A 68 6.96 2.32 0.14
C LEU A 68 6.49 1.43 -1.03
N GLN A 69 5.62 1.97 -1.89
CA GLN A 69 5.22 1.27 -3.11
C GLN A 69 6.41 1.01 -4.04
N LEU A 70 7.24 2.02 -4.29
CA LEU A 70 8.42 1.92 -5.15
C LEU A 70 9.45 0.92 -4.61
N ILE A 71 9.71 0.89 -3.30
CA ILE A 71 10.64 -0.07 -2.71
C ILE A 71 10.10 -1.50 -2.78
N GLY A 72 8.78 -1.69 -2.63
CA GLY A 72 8.12 -2.97 -2.82
C GLY A 72 8.24 -3.46 -4.26
N ASP A 73 7.93 -2.60 -5.23
CA ASP A 73 8.02 -2.92 -6.66
C ASP A 73 9.48 -3.18 -7.11
N LEU A 74 10.42 -2.35 -6.66
CA LEU A 74 11.86 -2.55 -6.94
C LEU A 74 12.39 -3.85 -6.32
N SER A 75 11.98 -4.15 -5.09
CA SER A 75 12.35 -5.38 -4.39
C SER A 75 11.87 -6.63 -5.13
N LEU A 76 10.66 -6.62 -5.67
CA LEU A 76 10.13 -7.68 -6.52
C LEU A 76 10.95 -7.83 -7.80
N GLN A 77 11.32 -6.71 -8.44
CA GLN A 77 12.14 -6.72 -9.66
C GLN A 77 13.56 -7.26 -9.42
N MET A 78 14.10 -7.06 -8.22
CA MET A 78 15.41 -7.56 -7.80
C MET A 78 15.35 -8.98 -7.22
N GLU A 79 14.15 -9.56 -7.07
CA GLU A 79 13.90 -10.84 -6.40
C GLU A 79 14.42 -10.89 -4.95
N ASP A 80 14.54 -9.74 -4.29
CA ASP A 80 15.02 -9.60 -2.91
C ASP A 80 13.96 -8.98 -2.01
N ASN A 81 12.91 -9.76 -1.77
CA ASN A 81 11.75 -9.38 -0.95
C ASN A 81 12.12 -9.05 0.50
N ALA A 82 13.18 -9.64 1.04
CA ALA A 82 13.57 -9.50 2.44
C ALA A 82 13.96 -8.07 2.80
N ARG A 83 14.54 -7.31 1.85
CA ARG A 83 14.91 -5.93 2.09
C ARG A 83 13.70 -5.00 2.23
N ALA A 84 12.66 -5.17 1.40
CA ALA A 84 11.45 -4.33 1.47
C ALA A 84 10.64 -4.60 2.75
N LEU A 85 10.58 -5.85 3.22
CA LEU A 85 9.89 -6.22 4.45
C LEU A 85 10.32 -5.34 5.64
N LYS A 86 11.62 -5.09 5.79
CA LYS A 86 12.17 -4.27 6.88
C LYS A 86 11.63 -2.84 6.88
N TYR A 87 11.35 -2.28 5.70
CA TYR A 87 10.80 -0.92 5.58
C TYR A 87 9.32 -0.87 5.95
N PHE A 88 8.53 -1.84 5.50
CA PHE A 88 7.12 -1.95 5.91
C PHE A 88 7.00 -2.18 7.42
N GLU A 89 7.78 -3.11 7.98
CA GLU A 89 7.80 -3.37 9.43
C GLU A 89 8.21 -2.14 10.24
N ARG A 90 9.24 -1.40 9.78
CA ARG A 90 9.65 -0.14 10.43
C ARG A 90 8.56 0.92 10.34
N ALA A 91 7.92 1.09 9.19
CA ALA A 91 6.83 2.04 9.00
C ALA A 91 5.67 1.76 9.96
N LEU A 92 5.23 0.50 10.04
CA LEU A 92 4.14 0.07 10.91
C LEU A 92 4.51 0.12 12.41
N LYS A 93 5.77 -0.13 12.76
CA LYS A 93 6.24 0.02 14.14
C LYS A 93 6.19 1.47 14.62
N LEU A 94 6.57 2.42 13.76
CA LEU A 94 6.60 3.84 14.10
C LEU A 94 5.21 4.49 14.00
N TYR A 95 4.42 4.08 13.00
CA TYR A 95 3.12 4.66 12.71
C TYR A 95 2.05 3.57 12.57
N PRO A 96 1.65 2.91 13.68
CA PRO A 96 0.77 1.74 13.65
C PRO A 96 -0.68 2.03 13.28
N ASN A 97 -1.07 3.30 13.17
CA ASN A 97 -2.44 3.74 12.85
C ASN A 97 -2.58 4.28 11.42
N GLU A 98 -1.64 3.96 10.53
CA GLU A 98 -1.65 4.42 9.13
C GLU A 98 -2.24 3.35 8.21
N ALA A 99 -3.53 3.46 7.88
CA ALA A 99 -4.24 2.48 7.05
C ALA A 99 -3.56 2.25 5.69
N SER A 100 -3.07 3.32 5.07
CA SER A 100 -2.37 3.27 3.77
C SER A 100 -1.10 2.42 3.82
N THR A 101 -0.38 2.43 4.94
CA THR A 101 0.86 1.64 5.09
C THR A 101 0.56 0.15 5.14
N TYR A 102 -0.49 -0.26 5.87
CA TYR A 102 -0.96 -1.65 5.85
C TYR A 102 -1.45 -2.07 4.47
N ALA A 103 -2.21 -1.22 3.77
CA ALA A 103 -2.70 -1.52 2.44
C ALA A 103 -1.55 -1.71 1.44
N LEU A 104 -0.56 -0.82 1.44
CA LEU A 104 0.64 -0.93 0.59
C LEU A 104 1.45 -2.18 0.92
N TYR A 105 1.56 -2.53 2.20
CA TYR A 105 2.22 -3.77 2.61
C TYR A 105 1.47 -5.00 2.07
N GLY A 106 0.14 -4.98 2.14
CA GLY A 106 -0.72 -6.01 1.53
C GLY A 106 -0.51 -6.12 0.02
N VAL A 107 -0.37 -5.00 -0.69
CA VAL A 107 -0.09 -4.99 -2.15
C VAL A 107 1.24 -5.67 -2.43
N PHE A 108 2.29 -5.29 -1.70
CA PHE A 108 3.60 -5.92 -1.83
C PHE A 108 3.55 -7.42 -1.55
N LEU A 109 2.95 -7.86 -0.43
CA LEU A 109 2.85 -9.28 -0.07
C LEU A 109 2.07 -10.09 -1.11
N HIS A 110 0.98 -9.53 -1.63
CA HIS A 110 0.17 -10.19 -2.65
C HIS A 110 1.00 -10.41 -3.93
N LYS A 111 1.70 -9.36 -4.40
CA LYS A 111 2.61 -9.47 -5.55
C LYS A 111 3.79 -10.41 -5.29
N ALA A 112 4.26 -10.50 -4.04
CA ALA A 112 5.32 -11.41 -3.60
C ALA A 112 4.85 -12.87 -3.43
N GLY A 113 3.63 -13.21 -3.85
CA GLY A 113 3.09 -14.57 -3.76
C GLY A 113 2.67 -15.00 -2.35
N GLN A 114 2.40 -14.05 -1.45
CA GLN A 114 1.97 -14.30 -0.07
C GLN A 114 0.55 -13.74 0.18
N PRO A 115 -0.48 -14.24 -0.53
CA PRO A 115 -1.82 -13.67 -0.47
C PRO A 115 -2.51 -13.82 0.91
N GLU A 116 -2.21 -14.87 1.68
CA GLU A 116 -2.72 -15.02 3.05
C GLU A 116 -2.25 -13.90 3.96
N LYS A 117 -0.95 -13.57 3.91
CA LYS A 117 -0.41 -12.43 4.69
C LYS A 117 -0.94 -11.10 4.17
N ALA A 118 -1.15 -10.98 2.86
CA ALA A 118 -1.75 -9.78 2.29
C ALA A 118 -3.17 -9.54 2.82
N ILE A 119 -3.99 -10.60 2.94
CA ILE A 119 -5.33 -10.54 3.54
C ILE A 119 -5.25 -9.96 4.96
N GLU A 120 -4.30 -10.43 5.79
CA GLU A 120 -4.13 -9.90 7.15
C GLU A 120 -3.87 -8.39 7.13
N GLN A 121 -2.96 -7.91 6.27
CA GLN A 121 -2.62 -6.49 6.20
C GLN A 121 -3.80 -5.65 5.68
N TYR A 122 -4.51 -6.09 4.63
CA TYR A 122 -5.70 -5.38 4.15
C TYR A 122 -6.81 -5.33 5.21
N MET A 123 -7.01 -6.41 5.97
CA MET A 123 -7.97 -6.44 7.06
C MET A 123 -7.56 -5.47 8.19
N HIS A 124 -6.27 -5.30 8.46
CA HIS A 124 -5.78 -4.26 9.37
C HIS A 124 -6.02 -2.85 8.83
N ALA A 125 -5.73 -2.60 7.56
CA ALA A 125 -6.03 -1.32 6.91
C ALA A 125 -7.52 -0.96 7.05
N LEU A 126 -8.42 -1.91 6.75
CA LEU A 126 -9.86 -1.75 6.82
C LEU A 126 -10.42 -1.58 8.24
N LYS A 127 -9.69 -2.05 9.28
CA LYS A 127 -10.05 -1.76 10.68
C LYS A 127 -9.78 -0.30 11.05
N ILE A 128 -8.75 0.31 10.44
CA ILE A 128 -8.36 1.69 10.68
C ILE A 128 -9.22 2.63 9.83
N ASP A 129 -9.27 2.38 8.52
CA ASP A 129 -10.10 3.13 7.57
C ASP A 129 -10.79 2.17 6.58
N ASN A 130 -12.11 2.13 6.65
CA ASN A 130 -12.95 1.24 5.84
C ASN A 130 -13.55 1.90 4.58
N GLN A 131 -13.23 3.18 4.34
CA GLN A 131 -13.79 3.97 3.24
C GLN A 131 -13.12 3.70 1.89
N PRO A 132 -11.79 3.56 1.78
CA PRO A 132 -11.12 3.39 0.50
C PRO A 132 -11.61 2.13 -0.24
N ALA A 133 -12.24 2.35 -1.40
CA ALA A 133 -12.76 1.27 -2.24
C ALA A 133 -11.64 0.33 -2.73
N GLU A 134 -10.44 0.88 -2.92
CA GLU A 134 -9.25 0.15 -3.32
C GLU A 134 -8.85 -0.94 -2.32
N TYR A 135 -9.00 -0.71 -1.01
CA TYR A 135 -8.63 -1.70 0.01
C TYR A 135 -9.52 -2.94 -0.08
N HIS A 136 -10.82 -2.72 -0.31
CA HIS A 136 -11.78 -3.81 -0.55
C HIS A 136 -11.47 -4.55 -1.85
N TYR A 137 -11.12 -3.84 -2.93
CA TYR A 137 -10.78 -4.46 -4.20
C TYR A 137 -9.54 -5.35 -4.09
N ASN A 138 -8.47 -4.83 -3.47
CA ASN A 138 -7.22 -5.57 -3.28
C ASN A 138 -7.39 -6.75 -2.32
N LEU A 139 -8.19 -6.61 -1.27
CA LEU A 139 -8.60 -7.72 -0.41
C LEU A 139 -9.36 -8.79 -1.19
N GLY A 140 -10.26 -8.39 -2.08
CA GLY A 140 -11.02 -9.32 -2.93
C GLY A 140 -10.12 -10.09 -3.90
N LEU A 141 -9.11 -9.44 -4.49
CA LEU A 141 -8.08 -10.11 -5.29
C LEU A 141 -7.28 -11.13 -4.46
N ALA A 142 -6.89 -10.77 -3.24
CA ALA A 142 -6.16 -11.67 -2.37
C ALA A 142 -7.00 -12.88 -1.92
N TYR A 143 -8.28 -12.70 -1.59
CA TYR A 143 -9.20 -13.80 -1.33
C TYR A 143 -9.40 -14.71 -2.54
N TYR A 144 -9.48 -14.12 -3.74
CA TYR A 144 -9.58 -14.89 -4.98
C TYR A 144 -8.33 -15.76 -5.20
N ALA A 145 -7.14 -15.23 -4.92
CA ALA A 145 -5.87 -15.95 -5.06
C ALA A 145 -5.79 -17.19 -4.15
N VAL A 146 -6.44 -17.16 -2.98
CA VAL A 146 -6.51 -18.28 -2.03
C VAL A 146 -7.80 -19.11 -2.16
N HIS A 147 -8.51 -18.99 -3.28
CA HIS A 147 -9.74 -19.72 -3.58
C HIS A 147 -10.92 -19.49 -2.61
N GLN A 148 -10.88 -18.42 -1.81
CA GLN A 148 -11.99 -18.02 -0.93
C GLN A 148 -12.98 -17.13 -1.70
N PHE A 149 -13.67 -17.72 -2.69
CA PHE A 149 -14.45 -16.96 -3.67
C PHE A 149 -15.65 -16.21 -3.07
N ASP A 150 -16.30 -16.75 -2.03
CA ASP A 150 -17.41 -16.07 -1.36
C ASP A 150 -16.94 -14.77 -0.69
N LYS A 151 -15.80 -14.81 0.01
CA LYS A 151 -15.20 -13.61 0.61
C LYS A 151 -14.69 -12.63 -0.45
N ALA A 152 -14.15 -13.15 -1.56
CA ALA A 152 -13.75 -12.33 -2.69
C ALA A 152 -14.96 -11.60 -3.30
N TYR A 153 -16.11 -12.26 -3.38
CA TYR A 153 -17.37 -11.66 -3.80
C TYR A 153 -17.83 -10.54 -2.87
N ASP A 154 -17.85 -10.79 -1.55
CA ASP A 154 -18.24 -9.77 -0.56
C ASP A 154 -17.34 -8.54 -0.61
N ALA A 155 -16.03 -8.74 -0.73
CA ALA A 155 -15.06 -7.67 -0.87
C ALA A 155 -15.24 -6.90 -2.20
N ALA A 156 -15.48 -7.62 -3.31
CA ALA A 156 -15.77 -7.02 -4.61
C ALA A 156 -17.05 -6.16 -4.57
N GLN A 157 -18.13 -6.65 -3.96
CA GLN A 157 -19.35 -5.87 -3.77
C GLN A 157 -19.09 -4.57 -3.00
N ASN A 158 -18.29 -4.65 -1.93
CA ASN A 158 -17.92 -3.47 -1.15
C ASN A 158 -17.10 -2.45 -1.95
N ALA A 159 -16.17 -2.91 -2.79
CA ALA A 159 -15.41 -2.04 -3.68
C ALA A 159 -16.30 -1.37 -4.73
N TYR A 160 -17.15 -2.13 -5.42
CA TYR A 160 -17.98 -1.62 -6.51
C TYR A 160 -19.12 -0.72 -6.03
N ARG A 161 -19.71 -0.99 -4.87
CA ARG A 161 -20.68 -0.08 -4.24
C ARG A 161 -20.08 1.30 -3.93
N ARG A 162 -18.76 1.38 -3.77
CA ARG A 162 -18.01 2.62 -3.54
C ARG A 162 -17.43 3.21 -4.83
N GLY A 163 -17.86 2.71 -6.00
CA GLY A 163 -17.47 3.25 -7.30
C GLY A 163 -16.08 2.82 -7.77
N TYR A 164 -15.49 1.74 -7.23
CA TYR A 164 -14.22 1.26 -7.76
C TYR A 164 -14.35 0.86 -9.24
N PRO A 165 -13.50 1.37 -10.15
CA PRO A 165 -13.80 1.33 -11.58
C PRO A 165 -13.35 0.03 -12.28
N LEU A 166 -12.50 -0.80 -11.67
CA LEU A 166 -11.85 -1.91 -12.37
C LEU A 166 -12.71 -3.19 -12.37
N PRO A 167 -13.16 -3.69 -13.54
CA PRO A 167 -14.05 -4.85 -13.61
C PRO A 167 -13.33 -6.19 -13.41
N GLY A 168 -11.99 -6.22 -13.44
CA GLY A 168 -11.22 -7.47 -13.52
C GLY A 168 -11.51 -8.48 -12.40
N LEU A 169 -11.81 -8.03 -11.17
CA LEU A 169 -12.25 -8.93 -10.10
C LEU A 169 -13.66 -9.48 -10.33
N LYS A 170 -14.61 -8.65 -10.79
CA LYS A 170 -15.95 -9.11 -11.20
C LYS A 170 -15.87 -10.18 -12.27
N ASP A 171 -15.06 -9.97 -13.31
CA ASP A 171 -14.91 -10.93 -14.42
C ASP A 171 -14.35 -12.27 -13.94
N LYS A 172 -13.34 -12.23 -13.07
CA LYS A 172 -12.80 -13.42 -12.39
C LYS A 172 -13.88 -14.17 -11.63
N LEU A 173 -14.73 -13.47 -10.88
CA LEU A 173 -15.81 -14.09 -10.10
C LEU A 173 -16.96 -14.61 -10.95
N ILE A 174 -17.25 -13.97 -12.09
CA ILE A 174 -18.18 -14.50 -13.11
C ILE A 174 -17.66 -15.82 -13.66
N SER A 175 -16.36 -15.90 -13.99
CA SER A 175 -15.74 -17.14 -14.50
C SER A 175 -15.82 -18.31 -13.50
N LYS A 176 -15.96 -18.01 -12.21
CA LYS A 176 -16.14 -18.99 -11.13
C LYS A 176 -17.60 -19.28 -10.79
N GLY A 177 -18.55 -18.64 -11.48
CA GLY A 177 -19.98 -18.80 -11.23
C GLY A 177 -20.48 -18.17 -9.93
N VAL A 178 -19.64 -17.42 -9.21
CA VAL A 178 -19.99 -16.79 -7.92
C VAL A 178 -20.67 -15.43 -8.14
N TRP A 179 -20.30 -14.73 -9.21
CA TRP A 179 -20.96 -13.50 -9.63
C TRP A 179 -21.83 -13.75 -10.86
N LYS A 180 -23.12 -13.44 -10.80
CA LYS A 180 -24.02 -13.55 -11.96
C LYS A 180 -23.73 -12.43 -12.96
N SER A 181 -23.50 -12.77 -14.23
CA SER A 181 -23.41 -11.75 -15.28
C SER A 181 -24.74 -11.00 -15.39
N ASP A 182 -24.70 -9.70 -15.70
CA ASP A 182 -25.90 -8.85 -15.83
C ASP A 182 -26.74 -9.18 -17.09
N ALA A 183 -26.55 -10.38 -17.67
CA ALA A 183 -27.29 -10.91 -18.82
C ALA A 183 -28.70 -11.35 -18.40
N SER A 184 -29.54 -10.39 -17.96
CA SER A 184 -31.00 -10.57 -17.88
C SER A 184 -31.81 -9.27 -17.99
N THR A 185 -31.22 -8.16 -18.45
CA THR A 185 -31.95 -6.89 -18.72
C THR A 185 -31.91 -6.45 -20.18
N GLN A 186 -31.83 -7.40 -21.12
CA GLN A 186 -32.22 -7.16 -22.52
C GLN A 186 -33.10 -8.31 -23.02
N THR A 187 -34.38 -8.25 -22.67
CA THR A 187 -35.50 -8.85 -23.42
C THR A 187 -36.78 -8.26 -22.85
N GLY A 188 -37.40 -7.37 -23.62
CA GLY A 188 -38.63 -6.65 -23.30
C GLY A 188 -38.87 -5.57 -24.32
#